data_AF-A0AAD5P180-F1
#
_entry.id   AF-A0AAD5P180-F1
#
_cell.length_a   1.000
_cell.length_b   1.000
_cell.length_c   1.000
_cell.angle_alpha   90.00
_cell.angle_beta   90.00
_cell.angle_gamma   90.00
#
_symmetry.space_group_name_H-M   'P 1'
#
loop_
_entity.id
_entity.type
_entity.pdbx_description
1 polymer ?
#
loop_
_entity_poly.entity_id
_entity_poly.type
_entity_poly.pdbx_seq_one_letter_code
_entity_poly.pdbx_strand_id
1 'polypeptide(L)'
;MLVTNCLFRVGSAAILLSNRPSDRGYSKNQLVHSIRTHKGADDKSYNCVMQREDDNNKIGVSLSKDLMLVAGDALKTNITTLGPLVLPMSVQLLFFTTLVTRKIFKMKIKPYIPDFKLAFEHFVYTSLWYELAYSEAKGRIRKADRTWQIAFGSGFKCNSAMWRALRTINPAQEKNPWTDEIDNFPVRVPKFESIAV
;
A
#
# COMPACT_ATOMS: atom_id res chain seq x y z
N MET A 1 -26.03 -7.09 -0.20
CA MET A 1 -24.81 -6.25 -0.20
C MET A 1 -24.70 -5.45 1.10
N LEU A 2 -24.21 -6.07 2.19
CA LEU A 2 -23.98 -5.33 3.45
C LEU A 2 -22.52 -4.85 3.55
N VAL A 3 -21.57 -5.72 3.18
CA VAL A 3 -20.14 -5.47 3.31
C VAL A 3 -19.65 -4.31 2.44
N THR A 4 -20.10 -4.23 1.19
CA THR A 4 -19.74 -3.15 0.26
C THR A 4 -20.18 -1.77 0.78
N ASN A 5 -21.34 -1.68 1.40
CA ASN A 5 -21.85 -0.44 1.99
C ASN A 5 -21.04 0.01 3.21
N CYS A 6 -20.38 -0.91 3.91
CA CYS A 6 -19.47 -0.59 5.02
C CYS A 6 -18.07 -0.20 4.52
N LEU A 7 -17.62 -0.76 3.40
CA LEU A 7 -16.26 -0.58 2.87
C LEU A 7 -16.10 0.70 2.06
N PHE A 8 -17.08 1.03 1.20
CA PHE A 8 -16.95 2.19 0.32
C PHE A 8 -17.42 3.47 1.01
N ARG A 9 -16.51 4.45 1.09
CA ARG A 9 -16.78 5.80 1.57
C ARG A 9 -16.40 6.80 0.50
N VAL A 10 -17.06 7.96 0.51
CA VAL A 10 -16.75 9.06 -0.41
C VAL A 10 -15.63 9.91 0.18
N GLY A 11 -14.61 10.21 -0.62
CA GLY A 11 -13.49 11.07 -0.27
C GLY A 11 -12.72 11.49 -1.52
N SER A 12 -11.94 12.56 -1.43
CA SER A 12 -11.14 13.07 -2.54
C SER A 12 -9.84 13.69 -2.03
N ALA A 13 -8.75 13.40 -2.72
CA ALA A 13 -7.45 14.00 -2.47
C ALA A 13 -6.78 14.35 -3.81
N ALA A 14 -6.03 15.46 -3.81
CA ALA A 14 -5.27 15.92 -4.95
C ALA A 14 -3.79 16.05 -4.57
N ILE A 15 -2.91 15.80 -5.53
CA ILE A 15 -1.47 15.96 -5.39
C ILE A 15 -0.98 16.73 -6.60
N LEU A 16 -0.01 17.61 -6.38
CA LEU A 16 0.72 18.25 -7.45
C LEU A 16 2.07 17.53 -7.64
N LEU A 17 2.34 17.08 -8.86
CA LEU A 17 3.63 16.51 -9.25
C LEU A 17 4.35 17.46 -10.20
N SER A 18 5.64 17.67 -9.98
CA SER A 18 6.51 18.45 -10.86
C SER A 18 7.78 17.67 -11.17
N ASN A 19 8.24 17.78 -12.41
CA ASN A 19 9.54 17.28 -12.87
C ASN A 19 10.59 18.42 -12.97
N ARG A 20 10.25 19.64 -12.56
CA ARG A 20 11.15 20.80 -12.66
C ARG A 20 12.14 20.80 -11.49
N PRO A 21 13.45 20.92 -11.74
CA PRO A 21 14.45 21.00 -10.67
C PRO A 21 14.25 22.19 -9.71
N SER A 22 13.70 23.31 -10.21
CA SER A 22 13.38 24.51 -9.44
C SER A 22 12.42 24.26 -8.28
N ASP A 23 11.48 23.33 -8.47
CA ASP A 23 10.38 23.09 -7.53
C ASP A 23 10.83 22.16 -6.40
N ARG A 24 12.02 21.57 -6.51
CA ARG A 24 12.57 20.60 -5.55
C ARG A 24 12.69 21.16 -4.13
N GLY A 25 12.91 22.46 -3.97
CA GLY A 25 12.98 23.11 -2.67
C GLY A 25 11.63 23.14 -1.92
N TYR A 26 10.52 23.18 -2.66
CA TYR A 26 9.17 23.22 -2.10
C TYR A 26 8.53 21.84 -1.99
N SER A 27 8.94 20.90 -2.84
CA SER A 27 8.43 19.53 -2.87
C SER A 27 8.59 18.81 -1.53
N LYS A 28 7.49 18.22 -1.05
CA LYS A 28 7.49 17.40 0.18
C LYS A 28 8.19 16.07 -0.03
N ASN A 29 7.81 15.39 -1.12
CA ASN A 29 8.20 14.03 -1.41
C ASN A 29 8.72 13.92 -2.85
N GLN A 30 9.61 12.97 -3.08
CA GLN A 30 10.07 12.55 -4.40
C GLN A 30 9.57 11.14 -4.70
N LEU A 31 8.92 10.95 -5.85
CA LEU A 31 8.64 9.61 -6.35
C LEU A 31 9.95 8.96 -6.82
N VAL A 32 10.32 7.83 -6.22
CA VAL A 32 11.56 7.11 -6.51
C VAL A 32 11.29 5.97 -7.50
N HIS A 33 10.30 5.13 -7.21
CA HIS A 33 9.88 4.05 -8.10
C HIS A 33 8.35 3.91 -8.09
N SER A 34 7.83 3.43 -9.21
CA SER A 34 6.43 3.05 -9.39
C SER A 34 6.38 1.71 -10.09
N ILE A 35 5.69 0.75 -9.50
CA ILE A 35 5.54 -0.62 -10.00
C ILE A 35 4.06 -0.96 -10.05
N ARG A 36 3.65 -1.58 -11.15
CA ARG A 36 2.31 -2.09 -11.33
C ARG A 36 2.35 -3.55 -11.67
N THR A 37 1.63 -4.34 -10.88
CA THR A 37 1.35 -5.74 -11.16
C THR A 37 -0.09 -5.87 -11.65
N HIS A 38 -0.27 -6.51 -12.79
CA HIS A 38 -1.59 -6.76 -13.39
C HIS A 38 -1.85 -8.26 -13.46
N LYS A 39 -2.95 -8.72 -12.87
CA LYS A 39 -3.36 -10.14 -12.89
C LYS A 39 -4.65 -10.38 -13.68
N GLY A 40 -5.20 -9.37 -14.35
CA GLY A 40 -6.47 -9.49 -15.08
C GLY A 40 -6.48 -10.41 -16.31
N ALA A 41 -5.38 -11.11 -16.62
CA ALA A 41 -5.37 -12.19 -17.61
C ALA A 41 -5.92 -13.52 -17.03
N ASP A 42 -5.97 -13.65 -15.70
CA ASP A 42 -6.62 -14.77 -15.02
C ASP A 42 -8.09 -14.42 -14.77
N ASP A 43 -9.00 -15.30 -15.18
CA ASP A 43 -10.45 -15.06 -15.09
C ASP A 43 -10.93 -14.89 -13.65
N LYS A 44 -10.33 -15.61 -12.70
CA LYS A 44 -10.65 -15.46 -11.28
C LYS A 44 -10.27 -14.07 -10.79
N SER A 45 -9.07 -13.63 -11.15
CA SER A 45 -8.57 -12.28 -10.85
C SER A 45 -9.39 -11.18 -11.52
N TYR A 46 -9.77 -11.38 -12.78
CA TYR A 46 -10.55 -10.42 -13.54
C TYR A 46 -11.96 -10.22 -12.95
N ASN A 47 -12.66 -11.32 -12.71
CA ASN A 47 -14.04 -11.32 -12.19
C ASN A 47 -14.14 -11.03 -10.69
N CYS A 48 -13.01 -10.85 -10.01
CA CYS A 48 -12.96 -10.73 -8.56
C CYS A 48 -13.64 -9.46 -8.03
N VAL A 49 -13.51 -8.35 -8.76
CA VAL A 49 -14.10 -7.04 -8.43
C VAL A 49 -14.68 -6.46 -9.71
N MET A 50 -16.00 -6.53 -9.85
CA MET A 50 -16.71 -6.08 -11.05
C MET A 50 -17.93 -5.26 -10.66
N GLN A 51 -18.20 -4.23 -11.44
CA GLN A 51 -19.49 -3.55 -11.37
C GLN A 51 -20.53 -4.46 -12.01
N ARG A 52 -21.63 -4.73 -11.30
CA ARG A 52 -22.72 -5.59 -11.76
C ARG A 52 -24.05 -5.01 -11.31
N GLU A 53 -25.06 -5.24 -12.12
CA GLU A 53 -26.44 -4.96 -11.78
C GLU A 53 -27.00 -6.10 -10.92
N ASP A 54 -27.73 -5.75 -9.86
CA ASP A 54 -28.45 -6.72 -9.03
C ASP A 54 -29.84 -7.02 -9.58
N ASP A 55 -30.54 -7.97 -8.96
CA ASP A 55 -31.89 -8.39 -9.36
C ASP A 55 -32.95 -7.27 -9.26
N ASN A 56 -32.62 -6.16 -8.60
CA ASN A 56 -33.48 -4.98 -8.47
C ASN A 56 -33.08 -3.87 -9.45
N ASN A 57 -32.30 -4.19 -10.49
CA ASN A 57 -31.76 -3.25 -11.46
C ASN A 57 -30.91 -2.13 -10.84
N LYS A 58 -30.26 -2.39 -9.71
CA LYS A 58 -29.34 -1.44 -9.07
C LYS A 58 -27.91 -1.82 -9.39
N ILE A 59 -27.19 -0.86 -9.96
CA ILE A 59 -25.78 -1.03 -10.28
C ILE A 59 -24.96 -0.94 -8.98
N GLY A 60 -24.25 -2.03 -8.65
CA GLY A 60 -23.38 -2.13 -7.49
C GLY A 60 -22.02 -2.73 -7.81
N VAL A 61 -21.19 -2.91 -6.78
CA VAL A 61 -19.86 -3.54 -6.90
C VAL A 61 -19.91 -4.95 -6.35
N SER A 62 -19.79 -5.95 -7.22
CA SER A 62 -19.67 -7.35 -6.83
C SER A 62 -18.24 -7.67 -6.39
N LEU A 63 -18.09 -8.25 -5.19
CA LEU A 63 -16.84 -8.75 -4.64
C LEU A 63 -16.89 -10.27 -4.52
N SER A 64 -15.94 -10.97 -5.15
CA SER A 64 -15.81 -12.42 -5.04
C SER A 64 -15.24 -12.84 -3.68
N LYS A 65 -15.56 -14.06 -3.24
CA LYS A 65 -14.95 -14.68 -2.03
C LYS A 65 -13.44 -14.92 -2.18
N ASP A 66 -12.98 -15.05 -3.42
CA ASP A 66 -11.56 -15.27 -3.74
C ASP A 66 -10.72 -13.98 -3.62
N LEU A 67 -11.33 -12.83 -3.28
CA LEU A 67 -10.66 -11.54 -3.26
C LEU A 67 -9.39 -11.51 -2.42
N MET A 68 -9.43 -12.09 -1.23
CA MET A 68 -8.26 -12.11 -0.34
C MET A 68 -7.13 -12.99 -0.90
N LEU A 69 -7.47 -14.11 -1.55
CA LEU A 69 -6.48 -15.01 -2.15
C LEU A 69 -5.80 -14.36 -3.35
N VAL A 70 -6.58 -13.79 -4.27
CA VAL A 70 -6.06 -13.08 -5.43
C VAL A 70 -5.23 -11.87 -5.00
N ALA A 71 -5.66 -11.15 -3.95
CA ALA A 71 -4.90 -10.05 -3.34
C ALA A 71 -3.55 -10.48 -2.81
N GLY A 72 -3.50 -11.57 -2.06
CA GLY A 72 -2.26 -12.14 -1.57
C GLY A 72 -1.29 -12.47 -2.70
N ASP A 73 -1.77 -13.12 -3.76
CA ASP A 73 -0.94 -13.52 -4.90
C ASP A 73 -0.41 -12.34 -5.72
N ALA A 74 -1.26 -11.34 -5.97
CA ALA A 74 -0.85 -10.11 -6.64
C ALA A 74 0.14 -9.30 -5.81
N LEU A 75 -0.10 -9.17 -4.49
CA LEU A 75 0.82 -8.50 -3.57
C LEU A 75 2.16 -9.22 -3.51
N LYS A 76 2.15 -10.55 -3.40
CA LYS A 76 3.37 -11.38 -3.40
C LYS A 76 4.17 -11.18 -4.68
N THR A 77 3.50 -11.17 -5.83
CA THR A 77 4.14 -10.88 -7.12
C THR A 77 4.75 -9.48 -7.11
N ASN A 78 4.01 -8.48 -6.64
CA ASN A 78 4.47 -7.10 -6.57
C ASN A 78 5.70 -6.94 -5.67
N ILE A 79 5.66 -7.50 -4.44
CA ILE A 79 6.79 -7.51 -3.50
C ILE A 79 8.02 -8.17 -4.09
N THR A 80 7.85 -9.25 -4.85
CA THR A 80 8.96 -9.96 -5.50
C THR A 80 9.62 -9.09 -6.57
N THR A 81 8.85 -8.30 -7.32
CA THR A 81 9.37 -7.30 -8.27
C THR A 81 9.99 -6.09 -7.56
N LEU A 82 9.43 -5.71 -6.41
CA LEU A 82 9.83 -4.55 -5.62
C LEU A 82 11.15 -4.77 -4.87
N GLY A 83 11.35 -5.96 -4.30
CA GLY A 83 12.46 -6.30 -3.43
C GLY A 83 13.84 -5.91 -3.98
N PRO A 84 14.18 -6.29 -5.23
CA PRO A 84 15.46 -5.93 -5.84
C PRO A 84 15.70 -4.42 -6.02
N LEU A 85 14.64 -3.61 -6.05
CA LEU A 85 14.76 -2.17 -6.31
C LEU A 85 15.02 -1.36 -5.03
N VAL A 86 14.72 -1.90 -3.84
CA VAL A 86 14.83 -1.13 -2.59
C VAL A 86 15.53 -1.79 -1.42
N LEU A 87 15.67 -3.11 -1.44
CA LEU A 87 16.38 -3.80 -0.38
C LEU A 87 17.90 -3.63 -0.55
N PRO A 88 18.68 -3.55 0.54
CA PRO A 88 20.13 -3.59 0.47
C PRO A 88 20.64 -4.87 -0.19
N MET A 89 21.77 -4.79 -0.89
CA MET A 89 22.36 -5.92 -1.60
C MET A 89 22.65 -7.14 -0.70
N SER A 90 22.99 -6.91 0.57
CA SER A 90 23.20 -7.97 1.57
C SER A 90 21.94 -8.83 1.80
N VAL A 91 20.77 -8.18 1.89
CA VAL A 91 19.47 -8.84 2.07
C VAL A 91 19.05 -9.55 0.79
N GLN A 92 19.31 -8.94 -0.36
CA GLN A 92 19.03 -9.54 -1.66
C GLN A 92 19.86 -10.82 -1.88
N LEU A 93 21.14 -10.79 -1.52
CA LEU A 93 22.02 -11.95 -1.61
C LEU A 93 21.54 -13.10 -0.72
N LEU A 94 21.13 -12.82 0.52
CA LEU A 94 20.59 -13.82 1.44
C LEU A 94 19.30 -14.47 0.90
N PHE A 95 18.41 -13.65 0.34
CA PHE A 95 17.20 -14.16 -0.30
C PHE A 95 17.52 -15.02 -1.54
N PHE A 96 18.39 -14.54 -2.42
CA PHE A 96 18.76 -15.21 -3.66
C PHE A 96 19.47 -16.54 -3.39
N THR A 97 20.45 -16.55 -2.48
CA THR A 97 21.13 -17.78 -2.03
C THR A 97 20.13 -18.79 -1.48
N THR A 98 19.19 -18.37 -0.61
CA THR A 98 18.15 -19.26 -0.09
C THR A 98 17.27 -19.84 -1.20
N LEU A 99 16.92 -19.04 -2.21
CA LEU A 99 16.16 -19.53 -3.38
C LEU A 99 16.95 -20.54 -4.20
N VAL A 100 18.23 -20.28 -4.45
CA VAL A 100 19.13 -21.18 -5.20
C VAL A 100 19.33 -22.49 -4.45
N THR A 101 19.64 -22.45 -3.15
CA THR A 101 19.80 -23.64 -2.30
C THR A 101 18.53 -24.48 -2.28
N ARG A 102 17.36 -23.85 -2.23
CA ARG A 102 16.10 -24.59 -2.24
C ARG A 102 15.75 -25.18 -3.60
N LYS A 103 15.94 -24.42 -4.68
CA LYS A 103 15.52 -24.82 -6.04
C LYS A 103 16.49 -25.79 -6.68
N ILE A 104 17.79 -25.60 -6.49
CA ILE A 104 18.85 -26.40 -7.11
C ILE A 104 19.27 -27.54 -6.19
N PHE A 105 19.52 -27.26 -4.90
CA PHE A 105 20.04 -28.27 -3.96
C PHE A 105 18.94 -29.05 -3.22
N LYS A 106 17.66 -28.79 -3.50
CA LYS A 106 16.47 -29.46 -2.91
C LYS A 106 16.50 -29.55 -1.37
N MET A 107 17.22 -28.66 -0.70
CA MET A 107 17.30 -28.66 0.77
C MET A 107 16.02 -28.09 1.37
N LYS A 108 15.51 -28.71 2.43
CA LYS A 108 14.34 -28.25 3.19
C LYS A 108 14.70 -27.11 4.14
N ILE A 109 15.19 -26.00 3.60
CA ILE A 109 15.49 -24.78 4.37
C ILE A 109 14.24 -23.89 4.37
N LYS A 110 13.94 -23.28 5.52
CA LYS A 110 12.85 -22.30 5.63
C LYS A 110 13.16 -21.12 4.71
N PRO A 111 12.22 -20.67 3.85
CA PRO A 111 12.46 -19.53 2.98
C PRO A 111 12.75 -18.29 3.84
N TYR A 112 13.82 -17.58 3.53
CA TYR A 112 14.07 -16.27 4.12
C TYR A 112 13.04 -15.28 3.59
N ILE A 113 12.30 -14.63 4.49
CA ILE A 113 11.32 -13.60 4.15
C ILE A 113 12.06 -12.26 4.27
N PRO A 114 12.23 -11.50 3.16
CA PRO A 114 12.94 -10.24 3.22
C PRO A 114 12.24 -9.24 4.13
N ASP A 115 13.00 -8.60 5.01
CA ASP A 115 12.46 -7.55 5.88
C ASP A 115 12.42 -6.21 5.15
N PHE A 116 11.22 -5.80 4.74
CA PHE A 116 11.00 -4.52 4.08
C PHE A 116 11.05 -3.31 5.03
N LYS A 117 11.08 -3.51 6.35
CA LYS A 117 11.31 -2.41 7.31
C LYS A 117 12.71 -1.81 7.18
N LEU A 118 13.66 -2.55 6.62
CA LEU A 118 14.98 -2.01 6.27
C LEU A 118 14.92 -1.03 5.09
N ALA A 119 13.89 -1.13 4.27
CA ALA A 119 13.68 -0.31 3.08
C ALA A 119 12.66 0.83 3.28
N PHE A 120 11.81 0.76 4.30
CA PHE A 120 10.71 1.69 4.48
C PHE A 120 10.41 1.98 5.94
N GLU A 121 10.23 3.26 6.23
CA GLU A 121 9.84 3.79 7.52
C GLU A 121 8.31 3.85 7.64
N HIS A 122 7.59 4.08 6.54
CA HIS A 122 6.13 4.21 6.51
C HIS A 122 5.50 3.31 5.45
N PHE A 123 4.37 2.68 5.79
CA PHE A 123 3.57 1.85 4.90
C PHE A 123 2.15 2.44 4.85
N VAL A 124 1.66 2.77 3.66
CA VAL A 124 0.33 3.38 3.46
C VAL A 124 -0.49 2.63 2.41
N TYR A 125 -1.78 2.46 2.66
CA TYR A 125 -2.71 1.72 1.80
C TYR A 125 -3.60 2.66 0.95
N THR A 126 -4.44 2.09 0.08
CA THR A 126 -5.17 2.74 -1.03
C THR A 126 -6.09 3.92 -0.66
N SER A 127 -6.31 4.22 0.62
CA SER A 127 -6.78 5.52 1.13
C SER A 127 -5.81 6.69 0.82
N LEU A 128 -4.65 6.33 0.23
CA LEU A 128 -3.58 7.00 -0.53
C LEU A 128 -3.00 8.30 0.03
N TRP A 129 -3.81 9.28 0.39
CA TRP A 129 -3.32 10.59 0.83
C TRP A 129 -3.79 10.97 2.21
N TYR A 130 -4.93 10.46 2.66
CA TYR A 130 -5.41 10.71 4.02
C TYR A 130 -4.48 10.07 5.06
N GLU A 131 -3.98 8.85 4.83
CA GLU A 131 -3.04 8.18 5.74
C GLU A 131 -1.66 8.85 5.76
N LEU A 132 -1.17 9.27 4.59
CA LEU A 132 0.08 10.02 4.52
C LEU A 132 -0.08 11.38 5.22
N ALA A 133 -1.15 12.12 4.91
CA ALA A 133 -1.47 13.37 5.58
C ALA A 133 -1.68 13.19 7.09
N TYR A 134 -2.22 12.06 7.55
CA TYR A 134 -2.34 11.75 8.97
C TYR A 134 -0.97 11.56 9.61
N SER A 135 -0.07 10.84 8.94
CA SER A 135 1.32 10.67 9.38
C SER A 135 2.09 11.99 9.38
N GLU A 136 1.83 12.86 8.40
CA GLU A 136 2.33 14.23 8.35
C GLU A 136 1.81 15.07 9.53
N ALA A 137 0.50 15.03 9.80
CA ALA A 137 -0.16 15.76 10.89
C ALA A 137 0.35 15.30 12.26
N LYS A 138 0.67 14.00 12.42
CA LYS A 138 1.30 13.46 13.63
C LYS A 138 2.80 13.76 13.74
N GLY A 139 3.40 14.45 12.76
CA GLY A 139 4.83 14.78 12.77
C GLY A 139 5.75 13.56 12.65
N ARG A 140 5.26 12.48 12.02
CA ARG A 140 5.99 11.20 11.90
C ARG A 140 6.93 11.15 10.70
N ILE A 141 6.75 12.05 9.73
CA ILE A 141 7.53 12.08 8.48
C ILE A 141 8.78 12.95 8.65
N ARG A 142 9.96 12.33 8.58
CA ARG A 142 11.27 12.99 8.63
C ARG A 142 11.93 13.04 7.27
N LYS A 143 12.88 13.97 7.11
CA LYS A 143 13.70 14.05 5.90
C LYS A 143 14.40 12.71 5.63
N ALA A 144 14.37 12.29 4.38
CA ALA A 144 14.89 11.02 3.86
C ALA A 144 14.08 9.76 4.19
N ASP A 145 13.01 9.84 4.98
CA ASP A 145 12.09 8.72 5.19
C ASP A 145 11.53 8.23 3.85
N ARG A 146 11.42 6.92 3.70
CA ARG A 146 10.83 6.23 2.57
C ARG A 146 9.45 5.72 2.95
N THR A 147 8.45 6.13 2.19
CA THR A 147 7.07 5.67 2.30
C THR A 147 6.75 4.72 1.17
N TRP A 148 6.29 3.52 1.50
CA TRP A 148 5.73 2.59 0.53
C TRP A 148 4.20 2.73 0.50
N GLN A 149 3.70 3.09 -0.67
CA GLN A 149 2.28 3.22 -0.94
C GLN A 149 1.80 2.03 -1.76
N ILE A 150 0.78 1.31 -1.29
CA ILE A 150 0.22 0.12 -1.92
C ILE A 150 -1.26 0.34 -2.24
N ALA A 151 -1.67 -0.02 -3.45
CA ALA A 151 -3.03 0.15 -3.94
C ALA A 151 -3.54 -1.07 -4.70
N PHE A 152 -4.76 -1.52 -4.40
CA PHE A 152 -5.46 -2.55 -5.18
C PHE A 152 -6.58 -1.96 -6.03
N GLY A 153 -6.87 -2.57 -7.19
CA GLY A 153 -7.95 -2.14 -8.08
C GLY A 153 -8.54 -3.27 -8.94
N SER A 154 -9.62 -2.97 -9.65
CA SER A 154 -10.40 -3.91 -10.48
C SER A 154 -9.60 -4.53 -11.64
N GLY A 155 -10.00 -5.74 -12.08
CA GLY A 155 -9.16 -6.58 -12.95
C GLY A 155 -7.90 -7.10 -12.24
N PHE A 156 -7.97 -7.14 -10.91
CA PHE A 156 -6.89 -7.34 -9.94
C PHE A 156 -5.54 -6.71 -10.31
N LYS A 157 -5.42 -5.41 -10.02
CA LYS A 157 -4.17 -4.65 -10.10
C LYS A 157 -3.61 -4.44 -8.70
N CYS A 158 -2.30 -4.54 -8.55
CA CYS A 158 -1.56 -4.09 -7.37
C CYS A 158 -0.54 -3.03 -7.82
N ASN A 159 -0.71 -1.78 -7.40
CA ASN A 159 0.25 -0.71 -7.65
C ASN A 159 1.05 -0.44 -6.38
N SER A 160 2.35 -0.25 -6.54
CA SER A 160 3.26 0.15 -5.48
C SER A 160 4.02 1.39 -5.92
N ALA A 161 3.95 2.44 -5.11
CA ALA A 161 4.73 3.65 -5.30
C ALA A 161 5.64 3.88 -4.10
N MET A 162 6.86 4.33 -4.36
CA MET A 162 7.86 4.57 -3.35
C MET A 162 8.18 6.06 -3.32
N TRP A 163 7.95 6.66 -2.17
CA TRP A 163 8.15 8.09 -1.97
C TRP A 163 9.30 8.30 -1.00
N ARG A 164 10.16 9.27 -1.27
CA ARG A 164 11.21 9.71 -0.36
C ARG A 164 10.91 11.13 0.11
N ALA A 165 10.83 11.34 1.41
CA ALA A 165 10.66 12.67 1.99
C ALA A 165 11.90 13.53 1.73
N LEU A 166 11.70 14.69 1.10
CA LEU A 166 12.77 15.64 0.78
C LEU A 166 13.10 16.57 1.94
N ARG A 167 12.12 16.77 2.84
CA ARG A 167 12.23 17.58 4.06
C ARG A 167 11.44 16.94 5.21
N THR A 168 11.80 17.30 6.43
CA THR A 168 10.99 16.98 7.61
C THR A 168 9.74 17.84 7.58
N ILE A 169 8.59 17.22 7.82
CA ILE A 169 7.30 17.89 7.76
C ILE A 169 6.93 18.34 9.18
N ASN A 170 6.86 19.65 9.39
CA ASN A 170 6.44 20.23 10.66
C ASN A 170 4.92 20.43 10.66
N PRO A 171 4.16 19.72 11.52
CA PRO A 171 2.70 19.84 11.57
C PRO A 171 2.23 21.28 11.79
N ALA A 172 2.97 22.07 12.58
CA ALA A 172 2.59 23.45 12.90
C ALA A 172 2.69 24.41 11.70
N GLN A 173 3.42 24.03 10.65
CA GLN A 173 3.64 24.85 9.46
C GLN A 173 2.79 24.37 8.26
N GLU A 174 2.04 23.29 8.42
CA GLU A 174 1.39 22.59 7.32
C GLU A 174 -0.12 22.52 7.56
N LYS A 175 -0.89 22.97 6.58
CA LYS A 175 -2.34 22.80 6.58
C LYS A 175 -2.69 21.54 5.79
N ASN A 176 -3.36 20.59 6.44
CA ASN A 176 -3.79 19.33 5.83
C ASN A 176 -5.19 18.94 6.34
N PRO A 177 -5.81 17.87 5.81
CA PRO A 177 -7.17 17.48 6.18
C PRO A 177 -7.39 17.15 7.66
N TRP A 178 -6.33 16.94 8.44
CA TRP A 178 -6.41 16.57 9.84
C TRP A 178 -6.07 17.71 10.79
N THR A 179 -5.63 18.87 10.29
CA THR A 179 -5.07 19.96 11.12
C THR A 179 -5.96 20.35 12.30
N ASP A 180 -7.28 20.35 12.12
CA ASP A 180 -8.23 20.83 13.14
C ASP A 180 -8.64 19.74 14.16
N GLU A 181 -8.36 18.47 13.87
CA GLU A 181 -8.88 17.34 14.66
C GLU A 181 -7.82 16.30 15.02
N ILE A 182 -6.57 16.48 14.59
CA ILE A 182 -5.52 15.46 14.73
C ILE A 182 -5.29 15.06 16.19
N ASP A 183 -5.47 15.99 17.13
CA ASP A 183 -5.28 15.75 18.56
C ASP A 183 -6.32 14.81 19.18
N ASN A 184 -7.47 14.62 18.51
CA ASN A 184 -8.51 13.67 18.93
C ASN A 184 -8.13 12.21 18.65
N PHE A 185 -7.02 11.97 17.96
CA PHE A 185 -6.58 10.63 17.54
C PHE A 185 -5.30 10.16 18.29
N PRO A 186 -5.13 8.86 18.56
CA PRO A 186 -6.05 7.77 18.18
C PRO A 186 -7.27 7.70 19.09
N VAL A 187 -8.43 7.40 18.50
CA VAL A 187 -9.65 7.12 19.25
C VAL A 187 -9.48 5.79 19.99
N ARG A 188 -9.82 5.75 21.29
CA ARG A 188 -9.84 4.49 22.04
C ARG A 188 -11.00 3.63 21.52
N VAL A 189 -10.66 2.54 20.84
CA VAL A 189 -11.64 1.53 20.43
C VAL A 189 -11.77 0.51 21.57
N PRO A 190 -12.99 0.18 22.03
CA PRO A 190 -13.19 -0.90 22.98
C PRO A 190 -12.62 -2.21 22.44
N LYS A 191 -11.97 -3.01 23.30
CA LYS A 191 -11.58 -4.37 22.92
C LYS A 191 -12.86 -5.20 22.75
N PHE A 192 -13.17 -5.61 21.53
CA PHE A 192 -14.24 -6.57 21.27
C PHE A 192 -13.72 -7.97 21.60
N GLU A 193 -14.38 -8.66 22.52
CA GLU A 193 -14.19 -10.09 22.72
C GLU A 193 -14.93 -10.84 21.61
N SER A 194 -14.33 -11.93 21.12
CA SER A 194 -14.98 -12.81 20.16
C SER A 194 -16.20 -13.44 20.81
N ILE A 195 -17.38 -13.13 20.27
CA ILE A 195 -18.60 -13.87 20.61
C ILE A 195 -18.41 -15.27 20.04
N ALA A 196 -18.37 -16.29 20.91
CA ALA A 196 -18.43 -17.67 20.48
C ALA A 196 -19.81 -17.89 19.81
N VAL A 197 -19.80 -18.18 18.51
CA VAL A 197 -20.97 -18.63 17.75
C VAL A 197 -20.87 -20.13 17.57
#